data_AF-A0A0S8CAG4-F1
#
_entry.id   AF-A0A0S8CAG4-F1
#
_cell.length_a   1.000
_cell.length_b   1.000
_cell.length_c   1.000
_cell.angle_alpha   90.00
_cell.angle_beta   90.00
_cell.angle_gamma   90.00
#
_symmetry.space_group_name_H-M   'P 1'
#
loop_
_entity.id
_entity.type
_entity.pdbx_description
1 polymer ?
#
loop_
_entity_poly.entity_id
_entity_poly.type
_entity_poly.pdbx_seq_one_letter_code
_entity_poly.pdbx_strand_id
1 'polypeptide(L)'
;MLMKPVEKAPAVVDQQQSTVIRFLPGAICATPQDVVRYLAGSRYKEDARLNVLLPAAIDQAIHLASPVLIYALHRVKALDNRGRLILENGLCLEVPKAERNPDTRYLASCVCSLGAALEDTCR
;
A
#
# COMPACT_ATOMS: atom_id res chain seq x y z
N MET A 1 -28.91 50.03 9.40
CA MET A 1 -28.69 48.75 8.69
C MET A 1 -27.88 47.84 9.61
N LEU A 2 -28.54 46.87 10.25
CA LEU A 2 -27.89 45.87 11.11
C LEU A 2 -27.37 44.73 10.24
N MET A 3 -26.06 44.61 10.09
CA MET A 3 -25.42 43.46 9.47
C MET A 3 -25.57 42.25 10.37
N LYS A 4 -26.23 41.20 9.87
CA LYS A 4 -26.32 39.91 10.56
C LYS A 4 -24.95 39.20 10.48
N PRO A 5 -24.51 38.53 11.55
CA PRO A 5 -23.28 37.74 11.52
C PRO A 5 -23.46 36.53 10.60
N VAL A 6 -22.47 36.31 9.73
CA VAL A 6 -22.36 35.12 8.88
C VAL A 6 -22.03 33.93 9.78
N GLU A 7 -23.00 33.05 9.94
CA GLU A 7 -22.87 31.79 10.68
C GLU A 7 -21.89 30.89 9.92
N LYS A 8 -20.69 30.69 10.47
CA LYS A 8 -19.70 29.77 9.91
C LYS A 8 -20.26 28.35 10.04
N ALA A 9 -20.54 27.72 8.89
CA ALA A 9 -20.86 26.30 8.84
C ALA A 9 -19.75 25.49 9.53
N PRO A 10 -20.10 24.48 10.36
CA PRO A 10 -19.11 23.65 11.03
C PRO A 10 -18.25 22.93 10.00
N ALA A 11 -16.93 22.93 10.22
CA ALA A 11 -16.01 22.13 9.45
C ALA A 11 -16.37 20.66 9.67
N VAL A 12 -16.96 20.03 8.66
CA VAL A 12 -17.14 18.57 8.64
C VAL A 12 -15.74 17.98 8.52
N VAL A 13 -15.17 17.59 9.65
CA VAL A 13 -13.99 16.74 9.69
C VAL A 13 -14.49 15.35 9.34
N ASP A 14 -14.52 15.06 8.03
CA ASP A 14 -14.82 13.73 7.53
C ASP A 14 -13.70 12.80 8.04
N GLN A 15 -13.98 12.06 9.11
CA GLN A 15 -13.02 11.14 9.70
C GLN A 15 -12.81 9.99 8.71
N GLN A 16 -11.78 10.10 7.89
CA GLN A 16 -11.35 8.98 7.05
C GLN A 16 -11.02 7.79 7.93
N GLN A 17 -11.85 6.76 7.84
CA GLN A 17 -11.63 5.51 8.52
C GLN A 17 -10.70 4.63 7.69
N SER A 18 -9.64 4.13 8.32
CA SER A 18 -8.81 3.08 7.76
C SER A 18 -9.48 1.73 7.98
N THR A 19 -9.42 0.86 6.98
CA THR A 19 -9.84 -0.53 7.07
C THR A 19 -8.62 -1.42 7.24
N VAL A 20 -8.71 -2.37 8.17
CA VAL A 20 -7.67 -3.37 8.43
C VAL A 20 -8.15 -4.73 7.91
N ILE A 21 -7.38 -5.33 7.02
CA ILE A 21 -7.58 -6.69 6.52
C ILE A 21 -6.44 -7.55 7.03
N ARG A 22 -6.78 -8.67 7.68
CA ARG A 22 -5.84 -9.70 8.10
C ARG A 22 -5.99 -10.90 7.20
N PHE A 23 -4.89 -11.44 6.74
CA PHE A 23 -4.88 -12.63 5.90
C PHE A 23 -4.38 -13.82 6.71
N LEU A 24 -4.86 -15.00 6.32
CA LEU A 24 -4.23 -16.24 6.77
C LEU A 24 -2.84 -16.34 6.12
N PRO A 25 -1.84 -16.95 6.77
CA PRO A 25 -0.50 -17.08 6.20
C PRO A 25 -0.50 -17.76 4.82
N GLY A 26 -1.36 -18.77 4.63
CA GLY A 26 -1.55 -19.46 3.34
C GLY A 26 -2.19 -18.62 2.22
N ALA A 27 -2.55 -17.35 2.46
CA ALA A 27 -2.92 -16.42 1.41
C ALA A 27 -1.71 -15.89 0.62
N ILE A 28 -0.49 -16.09 1.14
CA ILE A 28 0.74 -15.79 0.40
C ILE A 28 1.03 -16.94 -0.57
N CYS A 29 0.97 -16.65 -1.87
CA CYS A 29 1.20 -17.61 -2.94
C CYS A 29 2.56 -17.41 -3.63
N ALA A 30 3.62 -17.17 -2.85
CA ALA A 30 4.96 -16.98 -3.42
C ALA A 30 5.51 -18.29 -3.95
N THR A 31 6.07 -18.28 -5.17
CA THR A 31 6.72 -19.45 -5.77
C THR A 31 8.24 -19.29 -5.83
N PRO A 32 9.03 -20.38 -5.91
CA PRO A 32 10.46 -20.29 -6.19
C PRO A 32 10.77 -19.44 -7.43
N GLN A 33 9.94 -19.53 -8.47
CA GLN A 33 10.09 -18.74 -9.70
C GLN A 33 9.91 -17.23 -9.45
N ASP A 34 8.98 -16.85 -8.57
CA ASP A 34 8.82 -15.44 -8.18
C ASP A 34 10.06 -14.91 -7.46
N VAL A 35 10.65 -15.72 -6.58
CA VAL A 35 11.89 -15.38 -5.87
C VAL A 35 13.06 -15.25 -6.84
N VAL A 36 13.23 -16.21 -7.75
CA VAL A 36 14.29 -16.17 -8.79
C VAL A 36 14.13 -14.94 -9.67
N ARG A 37 12.91 -14.63 -10.13
CA ARG A 37 12.64 -13.45 -10.97
C ARG A 37 13.00 -12.15 -10.24
N TYR A 38 12.67 -12.06 -8.95
CA TYR A 38 13.03 -10.90 -8.13
C TYR A 38 14.55 -10.77 -7.97
N LEU A 39 15.24 -11.88 -7.66
CA LEU A 39 16.69 -11.90 -7.44
C LEU A 39 17.50 -11.80 -8.74
N ALA A 40 16.94 -12.14 -9.91
CA ALA A 40 17.63 -12.05 -11.19
C ALA A 40 18.10 -10.61 -11.53
N GLY A 41 17.49 -9.59 -10.94
CA GLY A 41 17.98 -8.20 -10.95
C GLY A 41 19.36 -7.99 -10.29
N SER A 42 19.84 -8.98 -9.54
CA SER A 42 21.16 -9.02 -8.89
C SER A 42 22.15 -9.96 -9.59
N ARG A 43 21.86 -10.37 -10.84
CA ARG A 43 22.58 -11.43 -11.59
C ARG A 43 22.49 -12.82 -10.95
N TYR A 44 21.48 -13.04 -10.12
CA TYR A 44 21.19 -14.35 -9.57
C TYR A 44 20.94 -15.36 -10.70
N LYS A 45 21.57 -16.53 -10.61
CA LYS A 45 21.34 -17.66 -11.52
C LYS A 45 20.79 -18.81 -10.71
N GLU A 46 19.72 -19.40 -11.22
CA GLU A 46 19.15 -20.62 -10.68
C GLU A 46 20.20 -21.74 -10.72
N ASP A 47 20.45 -22.38 -9.58
CA ASP A 47 21.32 -23.55 -9.48
C ASP A 47 20.56 -24.71 -8.83
N ALA A 48 21.07 -25.93 -9.03
CA ALA A 48 20.42 -27.13 -8.52
C ALA A 48 20.32 -27.17 -6.99
N ARG A 49 21.16 -26.44 -6.26
CA ARG A 49 21.13 -26.39 -4.79
C ARG A 49 20.02 -25.46 -4.31
N LEU A 50 19.86 -24.30 -4.94
CA LEU A 50 18.84 -23.32 -4.63
C LEU A 50 17.44 -23.82 -4.95
N ASN A 51 17.28 -24.62 -6.01
CA ASN A 51 16.01 -25.28 -6.31
C ASN A 51 15.53 -26.24 -5.22
N VAL A 52 16.45 -26.77 -4.40
CA VAL A 52 16.13 -27.60 -3.24
C VAL A 52 15.84 -26.74 -2.00
N LEU A 53 16.56 -25.63 -1.82
CA LEU A 53 16.46 -24.79 -0.63
C LEU A 53 15.29 -23.80 -0.67
N LEU A 54 14.96 -23.26 -1.84
CA LEU A 54 13.92 -22.23 -1.99
C LEU A 54 12.54 -22.69 -1.53
N PRO A 55 12.04 -23.91 -1.87
CA PRO A 55 10.75 -24.36 -1.38
C PRO A 55 10.68 -24.40 0.15
N ALA A 56 11.72 -24.91 0.82
CA ALA A 56 11.76 -24.98 2.28
C ALA A 56 11.84 -23.59 2.93
N ALA A 57 12.62 -22.67 2.36
CA ALA A 57 12.70 -21.29 2.85
C ALA A 57 11.37 -20.54 2.67
N ILE A 58 10.68 -20.74 1.54
CA ILE A 58 9.34 -20.16 1.28
C ILE A 58 8.32 -20.73 2.27
N ASP A 59 8.32 -22.05 2.47
CA ASP A 59 7.41 -22.71 3.42
C ASP A 59 7.61 -22.20 4.85
N GLN A 60 8.86 -22.11 5.30
CA GLN A 60 9.21 -21.52 6.59
C GLN A 60 8.76 -20.05 6.68
N ALA A 61 8.99 -19.25 5.64
CA ALA A 61 8.57 -17.86 5.62
C ALA A 61 7.04 -17.71 5.68
N ILE A 62 6.28 -18.57 4.97
CA ILE A 62 4.82 -18.61 5.04
C ILE A 62 4.36 -18.93 6.46
N HIS A 63 4.99 -19.88 7.14
CA HIS A 63 4.63 -20.23 8.51
C HIS A 63 4.88 -19.12 9.54
N LEU A 64 5.87 -18.26 9.29
CA LEU A 64 6.20 -17.12 10.15
C LEU A 64 5.41 -15.86 9.81
N ALA A 65 4.84 -15.79 8.60
CA ALA A 65 4.13 -14.62 8.14
C ALA A 65 2.82 -14.41 8.90
N SER A 66 2.56 -13.15 9.28
CA SER A 66 1.28 -12.68 9.80
C SER A 66 0.82 -11.48 8.95
N PRO A 67 0.30 -11.72 7.73
CA PRO A 67 0.10 -10.65 6.77
C PRO A 67 -1.06 -9.74 7.14
N VAL A 68 -0.82 -8.44 7.07
CA VAL A 68 -1.83 -7.41 7.33
C VAL A 68 -1.76 -6.32 6.26
N LEU A 69 -2.93 -5.88 5.81
CA LEU A 69 -3.13 -4.74 4.94
C LEU A 69 -3.96 -3.71 5.68
N ILE A 70 -3.46 -2.49 5.77
CA ILE A 70 -4.22 -1.33 6.24
C ILE A 70 -4.43 -0.43 5.03
N TYR A 71 -5.67 -0.10 4.70
CA TYR A 71 -5.95 0.82 3.61
C TYR A 71 -6.95 1.90 3.99
N ALA A 72 -6.90 3.02 3.29
CA ALA A 72 -7.85 4.12 3.41
C ALA A 72 -8.20 4.67 2.01
N LEU A 73 -9.45 5.08 1.83
CA LEU A 73 -9.92 5.74 0.61
C LEU A 73 -10.05 7.24 0.85
N HIS A 74 -9.44 8.03 -0.03
CA HIS A 74 -9.38 9.48 0.03
C HIS A 74 -10.15 10.07 -1.13
N ARG A 75 -11.08 10.98 -0.87
CA ARG A 75 -11.75 11.73 -1.93
C ARG A 75 -10.80 12.75 -2.54
N VAL A 76 -10.75 12.77 -3.86
CA VAL A 76 -10.02 13.77 -4.63
C VAL A 76 -10.92 14.98 -4.82
N LYS A 77 -10.44 16.12 -4.33
CA LYS A 77 -11.07 17.42 -4.55
C LYS A 77 -10.78 17.95 -5.95
N ALA A 78 -9.52 17.87 -6.39
CA ALA A 78 -9.10 18.39 -7.69
C ALA A 78 -7.74 17.82 -8.12
N LEU A 79 -7.45 17.94 -9.41
CA LEU A 79 -6.10 17.86 -9.98
C LEU A 79 -5.66 19.28 -10.32
N ASP A 80 -4.54 19.75 -9.79
CA ASP A 80 -4.05 21.09 -10.08
C ASP A 80 -3.30 21.18 -11.43
N ASN A 81 -2.97 22.41 -11.84
CA ASN A 81 -2.28 22.67 -13.11
C ASN A 81 -0.84 22.10 -13.16
N ARG A 82 -0.27 21.71 -12.01
CA ARG A 82 1.03 21.04 -11.93
C ARG A 82 0.88 19.50 -11.99
N GLY A 83 -0.36 19.01 -11.98
CA GLY A 83 -0.72 17.60 -11.97
C GLY A 83 -0.59 16.96 -10.60
N ARG A 84 -0.81 17.72 -9.53
CA ARG A 84 -0.90 17.21 -8.16
C ARG A 84 -2.35 16.93 -7.81
N LEU A 85 -2.60 15.81 -7.17
CA LEU A 85 -3.92 15.52 -6.59
C LEU A 85 -4.06 16.28 -5.29
N ILE A 86 -5.17 17.02 -5.15
CA ILE A 86 -5.58 17.68 -3.93
C ILE A 86 -6.73 16.84 -3.35
N LEU A 87 -6.55 16.37 -2.13
CA LEU A 87 -7.53 15.56 -1.42
C LEU A 87 -8.46 16.45 -0.57
N GLU A 88 -9.67 15.97 -0.25
CA GLU A 88 -10.63 16.73 0.56
C GLU A 88 -10.10 17.05 1.97
N ASN A 89 -9.21 16.21 2.50
CA ASN A 89 -8.52 16.41 3.79
C ASN A 89 -7.37 17.46 3.73
N GLY A 90 -7.13 18.07 2.56
CA GLY A 90 -6.10 19.10 2.37
C GLY A 90 -4.71 18.57 2.00
N LEU A 91 -4.50 17.25 1.96
CA LEU A 91 -3.25 16.66 1.48
C LEU A 91 -3.08 16.90 -0.02
N CYS A 92 -1.83 17.05 -0.44
CA CYS A 92 -1.44 17.25 -1.83
C CYS A 92 -0.38 16.23 -2.22
N LEU A 93 -0.61 15.51 -3.32
CA LEU A 93 0.24 14.41 -3.77
C LEU A 93 0.70 14.64 -5.20
N GLU A 94 2.00 14.48 -5.42
CA GLU A 94 2.54 14.49 -6.78
C GLU A 94 2.21 13.17 -7.48
N VAL A 95 1.60 13.26 -8.66
CA VAL A 95 1.27 12.08 -9.47
C VAL A 95 2.21 12.04 -10.68
N PRO A 96 2.84 10.88 -10.96
CA PRO A 96 3.60 10.66 -12.17
C PRO A 96 2.81 11.07 -13.40
N LYS A 97 3.44 11.74 -14.37
CA LYS A 97 2.73 12.30 -15.55
C LYS A 97 1.88 11.26 -16.30
N ALA A 98 2.35 10.02 -16.38
CA ALA A 98 1.66 8.92 -17.04
C ALA A 98 0.38 8.45 -16.31
N GLU A 99 0.25 8.74 -15.02
CA GLU A 99 -0.86 8.29 -14.16
C GLU A 99 -1.86 9.42 -13.86
N ARG A 100 -1.62 10.63 -14.38
CA ARG A 100 -2.52 11.77 -14.17
C ARG A 100 -3.81 11.57 -14.94
N ASN A 101 -4.90 11.38 -14.22
CA ASN A 101 -6.23 11.31 -14.78
C ASN A 101 -7.13 12.38 -14.13
N PRO A 102 -7.65 13.37 -14.87
CA PRO A 102 -8.54 14.41 -14.33
C PRO A 102 -9.88 13.87 -13.82
N ASP A 103 -10.27 12.66 -14.20
CA ASP A 103 -11.49 12.00 -13.75
C ASP A 103 -11.31 11.18 -12.47
N THR A 104 -10.10 11.18 -11.89
CA THR A 104 -9.84 10.49 -10.61
C THR A 104 -10.68 11.13 -9.50
N ARG A 105 -11.60 10.36 -8.90
CA ARG A 105 -12.46 10.81 -7.78
C ARG A 105 -12.01 10.30 -6.42
N TYR A 106 -11.28 9.20 -6.40
CA TYR A 106 -10.79 8.57 -5.18
C TYR A 106 -9.35 8.13 -5.35
N LEU A 107 -8.61 8.18 -4.26
CA LEU A 107 -7.27 7.63 -4.14
C LEU A 107 -7.27 6.61 -2.99
N ALA A 108 -6.71 5.42 -3.23
CA ALA A 108 -6.46 4.46 -2.16
C ALA A 108 -5.01 4.59 -1.68
N SER A 109 -4.81 4.66 -0.37
CA SER A 109 -3.50 4.47 0.25
C SER A 109 -3.50 3.15 1.00
N CYS A 110 -2.44 2.35 0.87
CA CYS A 110 -2.30 1.12 1.62
C CYS A 110 -0.91 0.93 2.21
N VAL A 111 -0.86 0.22 3.35
CA VAL A 111 0.35 -0.26 4.00
C VAL A 111 0.20 -1.75 4.22
N CYS A 112 1.18 -2.52 3.77
CA CYS A 112 1.24 -3.97 3.95
C CYS A 112 2.37 -4.31 4.93
N SER A 113 2.19 -5.35 5.75
CA SER A 113 3.25 -5.95 6.55
C SER A 113 3.10 -7.46 6.54
N LEU A 114 4.22 -8.18 6.60
CA LEU A 114 4.27 -9.64 6.76
C LEU A 114 4.44 -10.05 8.24
N GLY A 115 4.50 -9.10 9.16
CA GLY A 115 4.72 -9.34 10.60
C GLY A 115 6.20 -9.39 11.00
N ALA A 116 6.46 -9.12 12.28
CA ALA A 116 7.83 -9.00 12.81
C ALA A 116 8.57 -10.34 12.91
N ALA A 117 7.86 -11.46 13.04
CA ALA A 117 8.48 -12.79 13.22
C ALA A 117 9.42 -13.19 12.08
N LEU A 118 9.16 -12.71 10.85
CA LEU A 118 10.06 -12.88 9.72
C LEU A 118 11.38 -12.13 9.89
N GLU A 119 11.35 -10.90 10.41
CA GLU A 119 12.57 -10.14 10.68
C GLU A 119 13.35 -10.75 11.83
N ASP A 120 12.66 -11.17 12.90
CA ASP A 120 13.29 -11.74 14.09
C ASP A 120 14.00 -13.08 13.79
N THR A 121 13.48 -13.86 12.85
CA THR A 121 14.07 -15.16 12.45
C THR A 121 15.23 -15.00 11.47
N CYS A 122 15.26 -13.91 10.69
CA CYS A 122 16.28 -13.67 9.66
C CYS A 122 17.50 -12.87 10.17
N ARG A 123 17.44 -12.32 11.39
CA ARG A 123 18.56 -11.62 12.05
C ARG A 123 19.50 -12.60 12.73
#